data_AF-A0A1H4BJF0-F1
#
_entry.id   AF-A0A1H4BJF0-F1
#
_cell.length_a   1.000
_cell.length_b   1.000
_cell.length_c   1.000
_cell.angle_alpha   90.00
_cell.angle_beta   90.00
_cell.angle_gamma   90.00
#
_symmetry.space_group_name_H-M   'P 1'
#
loop_
_entity.id
_entity.type
_entity.pdbx_description
1 polymer ?
#
loop_
_entity_poly.entity_id
_entity_poly.type
_entity_poly.pdbx_seq_one_letter_code
_entity_poly.pdbx_strand_id
1 'polypeptide(L)'
;MDISNKKNRTELKSFFKKNSIPTESNFADLIDSMLNQKDDLLVKPANQPLSIVADTNKNALDIYTKIEDPLPTWKLRISDASTPEKPGFSLHDKINKSRLFIHETTGEVTLNTTTIYDSGALGIGTVAAQMGNTALVIRQKATETNRGIKLLGPPSTSGQFWIGSGKAVLEADGNATLHLMTNSADRLVISNNGNIGIAENNPTHKLHISSTTGVRQNYLYLSGNKTWSSLSFNAHHNENNNAWVFPDNTTTAVTLEMDHSTGLNQARFDVWTTTTQSKTAWALRLRILGDSGNVGIGVEQPSEKLEVNGNIKINGGIKTNFITQEDWIAPTLLNGWVYYGHVWNTAGYFKDSFGIVHLKGLIKNGSTGQPIFTLPAGYRPAQQELHAACTNSNTIGRIDIRANGEVIMESGSNAWISLDGITFRAVPVRFVPIFDPPFIHPPIN
;
A
#
# COMPACT_ATOMS: atom_id res chain seq x y z
N MET A 1 22.58 -54.72 44.93
CA MET A 1 23.61 -55.77 44.83
C MET A 1 24.46 -55.66 46.08
N ASP A 2 24.47 -56.66 46.97
CA ASP A 2 25.29 -56.58 48.19
C ASP A 2 26.70 -57.11 47.91
N ILE A 3 27.56 -56.24 47.38
CA ILE A 3 28.99 -56.52 47.23
C ILE A 3 29.79 -56.05 48.45
N SER A 4 29.14 -55.51 49.49
CA SER A 4 29.82 -54.96 50.67
C SER A 4 30.59 -56.03 51.44
N ASN A 5 30.20 -57.29 51.27
CA ASN A 5 30.84 -58.47 51.86
C ASN A 5 31.85 -59.16 50.92
N LYS A 6 32.07 -58.66 49.69
CA LYS A 6 33.03 -59.26 48.74
C LYS A 6 34.44 -58.66 48.92
N LYS A 7 35.46 -59.52 48.94
CA LYS A 7 36.88 -59.11 49.02
C LYS A 7 37.36 -58.46 47.73
N ASN A 8 38.13 -57.38 47.83
CA ASN A 8 38.75 -56.76 46.67
C ASN A 8 39.98 -57.55 46.19
N ARG A 9 40.51 -57.21 45.01
CA ARG A 9 41.64 -57.92 44.40
C ARG A 9 42.91 -57.91 45.27
N THR A 10 43.15 -56.86 46.04
CA THR A 10 44.31 -56.75 46.94
C THR A 10 44.19 -57.73 48.11
N GLU A 11 43.01 -57.79 48.71
CA GLU A 11 42.69 -58.74 49.78
C GLU A 11 42.77 -60.18 49.26
N LEU A 12 42.19 -60.48 48.10
CA LEU A 12 42.26 -61.81 47.48
C LEU A 12 43.71 -62.23 47.21
N LYS A 13 44.53 -61.37 46.59
CA LYS A 13 45.96 -61.65 46.33
C LYS A 13 46.75 -61.96 47.60
N SER A 14 46.33 -61.47 48.76
CA SER A 14 47.02 -61.74 50.03
C SER A 14 47.00 -63.23 50.41
N PHE A 15 45.97 -63.96 49.98
CA PHE A 15 45.76 -65.39 50.27
C PHE A 15 46.43 -66.33 49.26
N PHE A 16 46.79 -65.84 48.07
CA PHE A 16 47.40 -66.64 46.98
C PHE A 16 48.88 -66.31 46.78
N LYS A 17 49.69 -66.46 47.84
CA LYS A 17 51.15 -66.28 47.80
C LYS A 17 51.88 -67.63 47.81
N LYS A 18 53.15 -67.62 47.41
CA LYS A 18 54.03 -68.81 47.50
C LYS A 18 54.01 -69.36 48.93
N ASN A 19 53.82 -70.68 49.06
CA ASN A 19 53.68 -71.42 50.33
C ASN A 19 52.43 -71.08 51.18
N SER A 20 51.48 -70.30 50.67
CA SER A 20 50.15 -70.16 51.30
C SER A 20 49.25 -71.33 50.89
N ILE A 21 48.35 -71.75 51.78
CA ILE A 21 47.32 -72.76 51.52
C ILE A 21 45.96 -72.03 51.51
N PRO A 22 45.45 -71.57 50.35
CA PRO A 22 44.13 -70.93 50.29
C PRO A 22 43.03 -71.92 50.69
N THR A 23 42.04 -71.45 51.45
CA THR A 23 40.89 -72.27 51.85
C THR A 23 39.86 -72.40 50.73
N GLU A 24 38.93 -73.36 50.86
CA GLU A 24 37.77 -73.47 49.96
C GLU A 24 37.01 -72.14 49.81
N SER A 25 36.79 -71.42 50.92
CA SER A 25 36.17 -70.09 50.91
C SER A 25 37.01 -69.06 50.15
N ASN A 26 38.35 -69.13 50.21
CA ASN A 26 39.21 -68.24 49.41
C ASN A 26 39.08 -68.52 47.91
N PHE A 27 38.91 -69.77 47.51
CA PHE A 27 38.66 -70.15 46.11
C PHE A 27 37.26 -69.75 45.66
N ALA A 28 36.24 -69.93 46.51
CA ALA A 28 34.88 -69.47 46.24
C ALA A 28 34.84 -67.94 46.04
N ASP A 29 35.43 -67.17 46.96
CA ASP A 29 35.52 -65.71 46.84
C ASP A 29 36.25 -65.28 45.56
N LEU A 30 37.30 -66.02 45.15
CA LEU A 30 38.01 -65.73 43.91
C LEU A 30 37.11 -66.02 42.69
N ILE A 31 36.47 -67.19 42.63
CA ILE A 31 35.60 -67.61 41.53
C ILE A 31 34.40 -66.65 41.38
N ASP A 32 33.72 -66.34 42.48
CA ASP A 32 32.51 -65.50 42.50
C ASP A 32 32.80 -63.99 42.35
N SER A 33 34.08 -63.59 42.37
CA SER A 33 34.51 -62.21 42.11
C SER A 33 34.94 -61.97 40.66
N MET A 34 35.08 -63.04 39.87
CA MET A 34 35.45 -62.97 38.46
C MET A 34 34.21 -62.96 37.56
N LEU A 35 34.37 -62.42 36.35
CA LEU A 35 33.35 -62.50 35.32
C LEU A 35 33.37 -63.89 34.65
N ASN A 36 32.23 -64.56 34.61
CA ASN A 36 31.99 -65.85 33.99
C ASN A 36 31.25 -65.68 32.66
N GLN A 37 31.76 -66.32 31.59
CA GLN A 37 31.16 -66.19 30.25
C GLN A 37 29.71 -66.69 30.16
N LYS A 38 29.41 -67.83 30.79
CA LYS A 38 28.07 -68.43 30.73
C LYS A 38 27.11 -67.72 31.68
N ASP A 39 27.56 -67.47 32.91
CA ASP A 39 26.67 -67.00 33.98
C ASP A 39 26.45 -65.48 33.93
N ASP A 40 27.45 -64.70 33.47
CA ASP A 40 27.36 -63.24 33.36
C ASP A 40 27.02 -62.75 31.94
N LEU A 41 26.53 -63.64 31.07
CA LEU A 41 26.07 -63.31 29.72
C LEU A 41 27.15 -62.66 28.84
N LEU A 42 28.42 -63.08 29.01
CA LEU A 42 29.56 -62.59 28.24
C LEU A 42 30.01 -63.62 27.20
N VAL A 43 30.07 -63.21 25.94
CA VAL A 43 30.54 -64.07 24.84
C VAL A 43 31.84 -63.51 24.29
N LYS A 44 32.88 -64.34 24.22
CA LYS A 44 34.18 -63.94 23.66
C LYS A 44 34.62 -64.91 22.55
N PRO A 45 34.11 -64.76 21.32
CA PRO A 45 34.50 -65.62 20.22
C PRO A 45 35.99 -65.41 19.87
N ALA A 46 36.61 -66.44 19.31
CA ALA A 46 37.98 -66.36 18.82
C ALA A 46 38.09 -65.22 17.80
N ASN A 47 39.09 -64.35 18.00
CA ASN A 47 39.34 -63.19 17.14
C ASN A 47 38.19 -62.16 17.01
N GLN A 48 37.16 -62.21 17.87
CA GLN A 48 36.10 -61.19 17.91
C GLN A 48 36.16 -60.36 19.21
N PRO A 49 35.53 -59.17 19.28
CA PRO A 49 35.43 -58.40 20.52
C PRO A 49 34.69 -59.15 21.65
N LEU A 50 34.75 -58.60 22.86
CA LEU A 50 33.83 -59.02 23.92
C LEU A 50 32.40 -58.64 23.50
N SER A 51 31.50 -59.61 23.54
CA SER A 51 30.08 -59.46 23.29
C SER A 51 29.31 -59.65 24.58
N ILE A 52 28.21 -58.91 24.74
CA ILE A 52 27.31 -59.02 25.89
C ILE A 52 25.95 -59.44 25.36
N VAL A 53 25.33 -60.41 26.02
CA VAL A 53 23.96 -60.85 25.73
C VAL A 53 23.03 -60.15 26.72
N ALA A 54 21.94 -59.56 26.22
CA ALA A 54 20.97 -58.92 27.07
C ALA A 54 20.27 -59.94 27.98
N ASP A 55 19.95 -59.55 29.21
CA ASP A 55 19.20 -60.39 30.15
C ASP A 55 17.74 -60.61 29.69
N THR A 56 16.97 -61.34 30.49
CA THR A 56 15.54 -61.60 30.24
C THR A 56 14.70 -60.32 30.19
N ASN A 57 15.14 -59.25 30.88
CA ASN A 57 14.52 -57.91 30.87
C ASN A 57 15.09 -57.01 29.76
N LYS A 58 15.91 -57.57 28.87
CA LYS A 58 16.54 -56.88 27.74
C LYS A 58 17.61 -55.88 28.13
N ASN A 59 18.09 -55.87 29.36
CA ASN A 59 19.23 -55.06 29.78
C ASN A 59 20.53 -55.75 29.36
N ALA A 60 21.33 -55.05 28.55
CA ALA A 60 22.67 -55.48 28.19
C ALA A 60 23.73 -54.90 29.13
N LEU A 61 23.51 -53.69 29.67
CA LEU A 61 24.44 -53.06 30.59
C LEU A 61 23.74 -52.09 31.53
N ASP A 62 23.95 -52.27 32.82
CA ASP A 62 23.51 -51.35 33.85
C ASP A 62 24.67 -50.43 34.29
N ILE A 63 24.43 -49.12 34.27
CA ILE A 63 25.42 -48.10 34.57
C ILE A 63 24.98 -47.35 35.82
N TYR A 64 25.69 -47.57 36.91
CA TYR A 64 25.44 -46.92 38.20
C TYR A 64 26.33 -45.70 38.37
N THR A 65 25.82 -44.65 39.04
CA THR A 65 26.68 -43.51 39.45
C THR A 65 27.52 -43.89 40.65
N LYS A 66 26.95 -44.65 41.60
CA LYS A 66 27.64 -45.21 42.76
C LYS A 66 27.24 -46.67 42.93
N ILE A 67 28.15 -47.46 43.49
CA ILE A 67 27.93 -48.90 43.61
C ILE A 67 26.84 -49.24 44.65
N GLU A 68 26.56 -48.31 45.57
CA GLU A 68 25.51 -48.39 46.57
C GLU A 68 24.14 -47.95 46.05
N ASP A 69 24.06 -47.39 44.84
CA ASP A 69 22.80 -46.92 44.29
C ASP A 69 21.83 -48.12 44.11
N PRO A 70 20.57 -48.01 44.58
CA PRO A 70 19.63 -49.13 44.53
C PRO A 70 19.14 -49.45 43.11
N LEU A 71 19.32 -48.52 42.18
CA LEU A 71 18.95 -48.64 40.77
C LEU A 71 20.06 -48.04 39.90
N PRO A 72 20.27 -48.56 38.68
CA PRO A 72 21.23 -47.96 37.76
C PRO A 72 20.75 -46.59 37.29
N THR A 73 21.69 -45.69 37.09
CA THR A 73 21.44 -44.34 36.56
C THR A 73 21.03 -44.39 35.10
N TRP A 74 21.67 -45.28 34.33
CA TRP A 74 21.38 -45.53 32.93
C TRP A 74 21.37 -47.02 32.64
N LYS A 75 20.47 -47.45 31.75
CA LYS A 75 20.42 -48.83 31.25
C LYS A 75 20.56 -48.86 29.74
N LEU A 76 21.48 -49.69 29.27
CA LEU A 76 21.58 -50.07 27.87
C LEU A 76 20.70 -51.29 27.63
N ARG A 77 19.75 -51.19 26.69
CA ARG A 77 18.81 -52.28 26.40
C ARG A 77 18.82 -52.66 24.92
N ILE A 78 18.64 -53.96 24.65
CA ILE A 78 18.45 -54.52 23.31
C ILE A 78 17.08 -55.18 23.29
N SER A 79 16.09 -54.54 22.68
CA SER A 79 14.75 -55.12 22.55
C SER A 79 14.78 -56.23 21.52
N ASP A 80 14.23 -57.39 21.87
CA ASP A 80 13.75 -58.41 20.93
C ASP A 80 12.23 -58.56 21.14
N ALA A 81 11.51 -58.97 20.10
CA ALA A 81 10.07 -58.79 20.02
C ALA A 81 9.26 -59.53 21.12
N SER A 82 8.47 -58.78 21.90
CA SER A 82 7.02 -59.02 22.07
C SER A 82 6.32 -57.77 22.64
N THR A 83 5.05 -57.61 22.31
CA THR A 83 4.35 -56.32 22.10
C THR A 83 4.12 -55.43 23.35
N PRO A 84 4.25 -54.08 23.23
CA PRO A 84 4.81 -53.31 22.12
C PRO A 84 6.17 -52.68 22.50
N GLU A 85 7.18 -53.49 22.85
CA GLU A 85 8.59 -53.08 22.69
C GLU A 85 9.07 -53.57 21.30
N LYS A 86 9.55 -52.63 20.47
CA LYS A 86 10.03 -52.89 19.11
C LYS A 86 11.52 -53.24 19.11
N PRO A 87 11.99 -54.16 18.25
CA PRO A 87 13.38 -54.58 18.26
C PRO A 87 14.34 -53.42 17.95
N GLY A 88 15.39 -53.31 18.75
CA GLY A 88 16.34 -52.21 18.62
C GLY A 88 17.16 -51.91 19.86
N PHE A 89 17.96 -50.87 19.77
CA PHE A 89 18.87 -50.43 20.83
C PHE A 89 18.27 -49.25 21.59
N SER A 90 18.35 -49.24 22.91
CA SER A 90 17.87 -48.11 23.70
C SER A 90 18.70 -47.77 24.92
N LEU A 91 18.62 -46.48 25.28
CA LEU A 91 19.14 -45.91 26.50
C LEU A 91 17.98 -45.47 27.39
N HIS A 92 17.82 -46.13 28.53
CA HIS A 92 16.79 -45.82 29.52
C HIS A 92 17.38 -45.07 30.71
N ASP A 93 16.63 -44.12 31.25
CA ASP A 93 16.97 -43.44 32.49
C ASP A 93 16.65 -44.30 33.74
N LYS A 94 16.98 -43.77 34.92
CA LYS A 94 16.74 -44.41 36.22
C LYS A 94 15.28 -44.80 36.51
N ILE A 95 14.29 -44.19 35.85
CA ILE A 95 12.85 -44.52 36.01
C ILE A 95 12.36 -45.42 34.88
N ASN A 96 13.28 -46.08 34.17
CA ASN A 96 13.03 -46.98 33.05
C ASN A 96 12.37 -46.31 31.84
N LYS A 97 12.51 -44.99 31.68
CA LYS A 97 12.00 -44.29 30.50
C LYS A 97 13.07 -44.24 29.41
N SER A 98 12.71 -44.65 28.19
CA SER A 98 13.60 -44.51 27.02
C SER A 98 13.88 -43.04 26.72
N ARG A 99 15.16 -42.70 26.54
CA ARG A 99 15.65 -41.36 26.20
C ARG A 99 16.19 -41.29 24.78
N LEU A 100 16.73 -42.41 24.30
CA LEU A 100 17.16 -42.65 22.94
C LEU A 100 16.77 -44.08 22.59
N PHE A 101 16.15 -44.27 21.43
CA PHE A 101 15.96 -45.59 20.84
C PHE A 101 16.34 -45.55 19.36
N ILE A 102 17.01 -46.60 18.88
CA ILE A 102 17.36 -46.84 17.49
C ILE A 102 16.71 -48.15 17.05
N HIS A 103 15.81 -48.09 16.08
CA HIS A 103 15.12 -49.28 15.59
C HIS A 103 16.04 -50.15 14.75
N GLU A 104 16.02 -51.46 14.99
CA GLU A 104 16.96 -52.40 14.37
C GLU A 104 16.85 -52.43 12.85
N THR A 105 15.63 -52.51 12.31
CA THR A 105 15.42 -52.73 10.88
C THR A 105 15.25 -51.44 10.08
N THR A 106 14.68 -50.39 10.69
CA THR A 106 14.36 -49.13 9.99
C THR A 106 15.41 -48.05 10.22
N GLY A 107 16.28 -48.21 11.23
CA GLY A 107 17.22 -47.17 11.63
C GLY A 107 16.57 -45.93 12.25
N GLU A 108 15.28 -45.98 12.55
CA GLU A 108 14.54 -44.86 13.16
C GLU A 108 15.19 -44.46 14.49
N VAL A 109 15.51 -43.18 14.66
CA VAL A 109 16.04 -42.64 15.91
C VAL A 109 14.95 -41.84 16.61
N THR A 110 14.67 -42.16 17.86
CA THR A 110 13.69 -41.43 18.65
C THR A 110 14.31 -40.86 19.92
N LEU A 111 13.93 -39.63 20.27
CA LEU A 111 14.45 -38.93 21.45
C LEU A 111 13.31 -38.55 22.40
N ASN A 112 13.46 -38.87 23.68
CA ASN A 112 12.52 -38.54 24.78
C ASN A 112 11.05 -38.96 24.54
N THR A 113 10.80 -39.97 23.70
CA THR A 113 9.46 -40.48 23.41
C THR A 113 9.06 -41.63 24.35
N THR A 114 7.75 -41.85 24.52
CA THR A 114 7.17 -43.03 25.19
C THR A 114 6.74 -44.10 24.21
N THR A 115 6.94 -43.90 22.90
CA THR A 115 6.47 -44.79 21.84
C THR A 115 7.44 -44.76 20.65
N ILE A 116 7.72 -45.93 20.08
CA ILE A 116 8.74 -46.16 19.03
C ILE A 116 8.03 -46.58 17.72
N TYR A 117 8.46 -46.09 16.55
CA TYR A 117 7.76 -46.30 15.27
C TYR A 117 8.67 -46.90 14.16
N ASP A 118 8.08 -47.30 13.01
CA ASP A 118 8.76 -47.98 11.87
C ASP A 118 8.90 -47.08 10.62
N SER A 119 8.84 -45.76 10.79
CA SER A 119 8.73 -44.79 9.69
C SER A 119 10.07 -44.35 9.10
N GLY A 120 11.21 -44.72 9.72
CA GLY A 120 12.55 -44.33 9.25
C GLY A 120 12.90 -42.86 9.49
N ALA A 121 12.17 -42.17 10.36
CA ALA A 121 12.30 -40.75 10.65
C ALA A 121 13.09 -40.45 11.95
N LEU A 122 13.56 -39.21 12.14
CA LEU A 122 13.93 -38.72 13.46
C LEU A 122 12.70 -38.10 14.15
N GLY A 123 12.22 -38.71 15.23
CA GLY A 123 11.10 -38.20 16.03
C GLY A 123 11.56 -37.52 17.32
N ILE A 124 11.18 -36.26 17.52
CA ILE A 124 11.42 -35.52 18.78
C ILE A 124 10.07 -35.05 19.35
N GLY A 125 9.59 -35.74 20.40
CA GLY A 125 8.38 -35.35 21.17
C GLY A 125 7.03 -35.62 20.48
N THR A 126 6.96 -36.55 19.52
CA THR A 126 5.80 -36.77 18.63
C THR A 126 5.02 -38.07 18.93
N VAL A 127 3.85 -38.24 18.27
CA VAL A 127 3.00 -39.46 18.31
C VAL A 127 2.76 -40.02 16.90
N ALA A 128 2.46 -41.32 16.79
CA ALA A 128 2.42 -42.12 15.55
C ALA A 128 1.69 -41.46 14.35
N ALA A 129 0.51 -40.90 14.61
CA ALA A 129 -0.39 -40.38 13.58
C ALA A 129 0.18 -39.18 12.81
N GLN A 130 1.29 -38.59 13.27
CA GLN A 130 1.87 -37.37 12.70
C GLN A 130 3.14 -37.62 11.86
N MET A 131 3.63 -38.87 11.80
CA MET A 131 4.92 -39.16 11.16
C MET A 131 4.82 -39.44 9.65
N GLY A 132 3.70 -39.98 9.15
CA GLY A 132 3.47 -40.17 7.71
C GLY A 132 4.71 -40.67 6.93
N ASN A 133 5.02 -40.04 5.79
CA ASN A 133 6.25 -40.25 5.00
C ASN A 133 7.33 -39.18 5.29
N THR A 134 7.37 -38.59 6.49
CA THR A 134 8.28 -37.47 6.81
C THR A 134 9.58 -37.96 7.45
N ALA A 135 10.72 -37.33 7.14
CA ALA A 135 12.04 -37.75 7.65
C ALA A 135 12.41 -37.16 9.02
N LEU A 136 11.80 -36.04 9.42
CA LEU A 136 12.00 -35.38 10.72
C LEU A 136 10.71 -34.73 11.16
N VAL A 137 10.22 -35.08 12.35
CA VAL A 137 9.07 -34.42 12.96
C VAL A 137 9.47 -33.87 14.33
N ILE A 138 9.29 -32.57 14.50
CA ILE A 138 9.53 -31.86 15.76
C ILE A 138 8.20 -31.28 16.22
N ARG A 139 7.74 -31.70 17.40
CA ARG A 139 6.53 -31.15 18.01
C ARG A 139 6.90 -30.38 19.27
N GLN A 140 6.49 -29.12 19.34
CA GLN A 140 6.63 -28.35 20.55
C GLN A 140 5.52 -28.66 21.55
N LYS A 141 5.86 -28.66 22.84
CA LYS A 141 4.90 -28.79 23.93
C LYS A 141 4.00 -27.55 24.03
N ALA A 142 2.69 -27.77 24.14
CA ALA A 142 1.67 -26.71 24.10
C ALA A 142 1.80 -25.60 25.17
N THR A 143 2.54 -25.86 26.25
CA THR A 143 2.61 -24.98 27.43
C THR A 143 3.73 -23.93 27.38
N GLU A 144 4.51 -23.83 26.30
CA GLU A 144 5.61 -22.87 26.20
C GLU A 144 5.21 -21.58 25.44
N THR A 145 5.83 -20.46 25.82
CA THR A 145 5.56 -19.12 25.28
C THR A 145 6.47 -18.74 24.11
N ASN A 146 7.72 -19.22 24.07
CA ASN A 146 8.63 -19.04 22.92
C ASN A 146 8.56 -20.27 22.02
N ARG A 147 8.00 -20.12 20.82
CA ARG A 147 7.67 -21.25 19.94
C ARG A 147 8.50 -21.29 18.66
N GLY A 148 8.96 -22.48 18.27
CA GLY A 148 9.63 -22.72 16.97
C GLY A 148 10.92 -23.55 17.02
N ILE A 149 11.50 -23.76 15.84
CA ILE A 149 12.82 -24.39 15.65
C ILE A 149 13.86 -23.27 15.55
N LYS A 150 14.82 -23.23 16.48
CA LYS A 150 15.87 -22.21 16.49
C LYS A 150 17.16 -22.76 15.88
N LEU A 151 17.56 -22.21 14.74
CA LEU A 151 18.86 -22.49 14.09
C LEU A 151 19.84 -21.38 14.46
N LEU A 152 20.88 -21.69 15.22
CA LEU A 152 21.88 -20.74 15.68
C LEU A 152 23.17 -20.84 14.86
N GLY A 153 23.59 -19.73 14.27
CA GLY A 153 24.97 -19.54 13.82
C GLY A 153 25.74 -18.68 14.83
N PRO A 154 27.09 -18.75 14.88
CA PRO A 154 27.90 -17.77 15.60
C PRO A 154 27.68 -16.34 15.08
N PRO A 155 28.05 -15.29 15.84
CA PRO A 155 27.94 -13.90 15.40
C PRO A 155 28.52 -13.73 13.99
N SER A 156 27.84 -12.96 13.12
CA SER A 156 28.19 -12.72 11.70
C SER A 156 28.05 -13.88 10.72
N THR A 157 27.54 -15.04 11.14
CA THR A 157 27.19 -16.16 10.24
C THR A 157 25.68 -16.40 10.20
N SER A 158 25.20 -17.07 9.16
CA SER A 158 23.78 -17.41 9.02
C SER A 158 23.52 -18.83 9.53
N GLY A 159 22.49 -19.00 10.37
CA GLY A 159 21.80 -20.29 10.46
C GLY A 159 21.02 -20.49 9.16
N GLN A 160 21.28 -21.58 8.43
CA GLN A 160 20.71 -21.79 7.10
C GLN A 160 19.91 -23.10 7.05
N PHE A 161 18.85 -23.09 6.24
CA PHE A 161 18.15 -24.30 5.81
C PHE A 161 18.37 -24.46 4.30
N TRP A 162 19.23 -25.41 3.92
CA TRP A 162 19.54 -25.70 2.52
C TRP A 162 18.64 -26.80 2.00
N ILE A 163 18.16 -26.63 0.77
CA ILE A 163 17.37 -27.62 0.03
C ILE A 163 18.13 -27.85 -1.28
N GLY A 164 18.23 -29.12 -1.71
CA GLY A 164 18.88 -29.47 -2.98
C GLY A 164 18.14 -28.92 -4.20
N SER A 165 18.39 -29.46 -5.39
CA SER A 165 17.78 -28.99 -6.66
C SER A 165 16.26 -29.20 -6.79
N GLY A 166 15.59 -29.71 -5.75
CA GLY A 166 14.15 -29.93 -5.70
C GLY A 166 13.35 -28.69 -5.27
N LYS A 167 12.03 -28.87 -5.14
CA LYS A 167 11.11 -27.82 -4.69
C LYS A 167 11.22 -27.61 -3.17
N ALA A 168 11.43 -26.36 -2.77
CA ALA A 168 11.25 -25.93 -1.39
C ALA A 168 9.76 -25.62 -1.11
N VAL A 169 9.20 -26.20 -0.04
CA VAL A 169 7.85 -25.87 0.42
C VAL A 169 7.94 -25.43 1.87
N LEU A 170 7.45 -24.22 2.14
CA LEU A 170 7.14 -23.74 3.47
C LEU A 170 5.63 -23.50 3.51
N GLU A 171 4.94 -24.26 4.34
CA GLU A 171 3.48 -24.34 4.34
C GLU A 171 2.91 -24.01 5.72
N ALA A 172 1.87 -23.18 5.73
CA ALA A 172 0.99 -22.97 6.86
C ALA A 172 -0.35 -23.62 6.52
N ASP A 173 -0.66 -24.75 7.16
CA ASP A 173 -1.81 -25.59 6.81
C ASP A 173 -3.14 -25.06 7.41
N GLY A 174 -4.26 -25.46 6.81
CA GLY A 174 -5.61 -25.10 7.21
C GLY A 174 -5.85 -23.59 7.16
N ASN A 175 -6.25 -23.01 8.29
CA ASN A 175 -6.52 -21.58 8.41
C ASN A 175 -5.32 -20.77 8.94
N ALA A 176 -4.13 -21.36 8.97
CA ALA A 176 -2.94 -20.70 9.46
C ALA A 176 -2.41 -19.62 8.49
N THR A 177 -1.59 -18.73 9.02
CA THR A 177 -0.90 -17.67 8.30
C THR A 177 0.60 -17.94 8.32
N LEU A 178 1.31 -17.58 7.25
CA LEU A 178 2.76 -17.67 7.18
C LEU A 178 3.38 -16.31 7.52
N HIS A 179 4.25 -16.27 8.53
CA HIS A 179 4.91 -15.05 9.00
C HIS A 179 6.42 -15.12 8.79
N LEU A 180 7.01 -14.08 8.22
CA LEU A 180 8.45 -13.82 8.21
C LEU A 180 8.71 -12.57 9.08
N MET A 181 9.43 -12.76 10.17
CA MET A 181 9.57 -11.76 11.24
C MET A 181 11.03 -11.37 11.45
N THR A 182 11.26 -10.11 11.85
CA THR A 182 12.54 -9.68 12.44
C THR A 182 12.27 -8.83 13.68
N ASN A 183 13.12 -8.94 14.71
CA ASN A 183 12.94 -8.25 15.99
C ASN A 183 11.52 -8.39 16.56
N SER A 184 10.97 -9.61 16.53
CA SER A 184 9.61 -9.93 17.00
C SER A 184 8.47 -9.17 16.30
N ALA A 185 8.70 -8.66 15.10
CA ALA A 185 7.69 -7.96 14.31
C ALA A 185 7.57 -8.55 12.90
N ASP A 186 6.34 -8.60 12.39
CA ASP A 186 6.04 -9.07 11.04
C ASP A 186 6.68 -8.15 9.98
N ARG A 187 7.30 -8.78 8.98
CA ARG A 187 7.85 -8.11 7.79
C ARG A 187 7.14 -8.54 6.53
N LEU A 188 6.84 -9.84 6.42
CA LEU A 188 5.99 -10.40 5.40
C LEU A 188 4.99 -11.36 6.04
N VAL A 189 3.72 -11.21 5.70
CA VAL A 189 2.64 -12.10 6.11
C VAL A 189 1.96 -12.65 4.86
N ILE A 190 1.73 -13.96 4.79
CA ILE A 190 0.81 -14.57 3.83
C ILE A 190 -0.38 -15.08 4.62
N SER A 191 -1.52 -14.44 4.42
CA SER A 191 -2.78 -14.82 5.06
C SER A 191 -3.37 -16.10 4.44
N ASN A 192 -4.30 -16.74 5.15
CA ASN A 192 -4.95 -17.98 4.71
C ASN A 192 -5.77 -17.85 3.41
N ASN A 193 -6.13 -16.62 3.01
CA ASN A 193 -6.81 -16.34 1.73
C ASN A 193 -5.82 -15.99 0.59
N GLY A 194 -4.52 -16.11 0.86
CA GLY A 194 -3.43 -15.87 -0.09
C GLY A 194 -3.08 -14.39 -0.29
N ASN A 195 -3.52 -13.47 0.57
CA ASN A 195 -3.08 -12.08 0.53
C ASN A 195 -1.71 -11.92 1.21
N ILE A 196 -0.82 -11.18 0.57
CA ILE A 196 0.53 -10.87 1.06
C ILE A 196 0.54 -9.47 1.69
N GLY A 197 0.91 -9.39 2.96
CA GLY A 197 1.19 -8.16 3.68
C GLY A 197 2.68 -7.90 3.77
N ILE A 198 3.15 -6.69 3.45
CA ILE A 198 4.51 -6.22 3.76
C ILE A 198 4.40 -5.11 4.80
N ALA A 199 4.98 -5.35 5.97
CA ALA A 199 4.75 -4.53 7.18
C ALA A 199 3.25 -4.36 7.53
N GLU A 200 2.42 -5.31 7.11
CA GLU A 200 0.97 -5.35 7.31
C GLU A 200 0.59 -6.76 7.74
N ASN A 201 -0.11 -6.89 8.87
CA ASN A 201 -0.48 -8.20 9.43
C ASN A 201 -1.93 -8.61 9.13
N ASN A 202 -2.74 -7.71 8.57
CA ASN A 202 -4.11 -7.97 8.13
C ASN A 202 -4.31 -7.49 6.68
N PRO A 203 -3.62 -8.11 5.69
CA PRO A 203 -3.67 -7.64 4.32
C PRO A 203 -5.06 -7.84 3.69
N THR A 204 -5.66 -6.75 3.22
CA THR A 204 -6.99 -6.74 2.59
C THR A 204 -6.97 -6.97 1.08
N HIS A 205 -5.78 -6.93 0.48
CA HIS A 205 -5.55 -7.10 -0.96
C HIS A 205 -4.42 -8.10 -1.22
N LYS A 206 -4.35 -8.63 -2.44
CA LYS A 206 -3.34 -9.65 -2.81
C LYS A 206 -1.91 -9.26 -2.48
N LEU A 207 -1.60 -7.97 -2.60
CA LEU A 207 -0.42 -7.35 -2.04
C LEU A 207 -0.85 -6.07 -1.31
N HIS A 208 -0.63 -6.00 -0.01
CA HIS A 208 -0.88 -4.82 0.81
C HIS A 208 0.43 -4.42 1.51
N ILE A 209 0.89 -3.20 1.26
CA ILE A 209 2.13 -2.67 1.81
C ILE A 209 1.76 -1.50 2.73
N SER A 210 1.92 -1.68 4.04
CA SER A 210 1.63 -0.65 5.04
C SER A 210 2.92 0.04 5.48
N SER A 211 3.59 0.69 4.53
CA SER A 211 4.78 1.52 4.78
C SER A 211 4.64 2.88 4.10
N THR A 212 5.04 3.93 4.80
CA THR A 212 5.11 5.31 4.30
C THR A 212 6.13 5.48 3.18
N THR A 213 7.15 4.63 3.14
CA THR A 213 8.19 4.61 2.09
C THR A 213 7.80 3.78 0.86
N GLY A 214 6.78 2.91 0.99
CA GLY A 214 6.16 2.18 -0.10
C GLY A 214 7.06 1.23 -0.91
N VAL A 215 6.85 1.18 -2.23
CA VAL A 215 7.62 0.36 -3.20
C VAL A 215 8.61 1.24 -3.95
N ARG A 216 9.83 0.73 -4.12
CA ARG A 216 10.89 1.41 -4.88
C ARG A 216 11.40 0.56 -6.04
N GLN A 217 11.50 1.15 -7.22
CA GLN A 217 12.26 0.63 -8.36
C GLN A 217 13.23 1.71 -8.85
N ASN A 218 14.52 1.59 -8.53
CA ASN A 218 15.52 2.64 -8.80
C ASN A 218 15.11 4.00 -8.21
N TYR A 219 14.77 4.98 -9.05
CA TYR A 219 14.29 6.29 -8.63
C TYR A 219 12.75 6.41 -8.64
N LEU A 220 12.01 5.38 -9.05
CA LEU A 220 10.55 5.37 -9.01
C LEU A 220 10.07 4.88 -7.64
N TYR A 221 9.16 5.64 -7.03
CA TYR A 221 8.54 5.35 -5.74
C TYR A 221 7.02 5.35 -5.89
N LEU A 222 6.36 4.33 -5.35
CA LEU A 222 4.93 4.30 -5.07
C LEU A 222 4.78 4.28 -3.55
N SER A 223 4.38 5.41 -2.96
CA SER A 223 4.36 5.61 -1.50
C SER A 223 3.06 6.25 -1.05
N GLY A 224 2.78 6.19 0.24
CA GLY A 224 1.57 6.78 0.80
C GLY A 224 1.28 6.32 2.22
N ASN A 225 0.15 6.80 2.74
CA ASN A 225 -0.46 6.27 3.95
C ASN A 225 -1.99 6.35 3.83
N LYS A 226 -2.72 6.29 4.94
CA LYS A 226 -4.19 6.35 4.94
C LYS A 226 -4.80 7.65 4.39
N THR A 227 -4.04 8.74 4.30
CA THR A 227 -4.56 10.07 3.90
C THR A 227 -3.99 10.57 2.58
N TRP A 228 -2.92 9.97 2.06
CA TRP A 228 -2.26 10.40 0.82
C TRP A 228 -1.60 9.24 0.09
N SER A 229 -1.41 9.37 -1.21
CA SER A 229 -0.66 8.46 -2.06
C SER A 229 0.08 9.23 -3.13
N SER A 230 1.26 8.75 -3.53
CA SER A 230 2.06 9.36 -4.57
C SER A 230 2.72 8.36 -5.51
N LEU A 231 2.94 8.81 -6.74
CA LEU A 231 3.90 8.23 -7.67
C LEU A 231 5.00 9.26 -7.92
N SER A 232 6.22 8.94 -7.52
CA SER A 232 7.30 9.92 -7.43
C SER A 232 8.57 9.42 -8.12
N PHE A 233 9.26 10.31 -8.82
CA PHE A 233 10.63 10.08 -9.31
C PHE A 233 11.62 10.89 -8.48
N ASN A 234 12.64 10.21 -7.95
CA ASN A 234 13.69 10.79 -7.12
C ASN A 234 13.18 11.53 -5.86
N ALA A 235 12.05 11.08 -5.32
CA ALA A 235 11.53 11.57 -4.04
C ALA A 235 10.63 10.54 -3.37
N HIS A 236 10.59 10.52 -2.05
CA HIS A 236 9.63 9.77 -1.23
C HIS A 236 9.53 10.40 0.17
N HIS A 237 8.53 10.04 0.96
CA HIS A 237 8.48 10.42 2.37
C HIS A 237 9.42 9.56 3.21
N ASN A 238 9.98 10.14 4.27
CA ASN A 238 10.69 9.36 5.29
C ASN A 238 9.74 8.45 6.09
N GLU A 239 10.31 7.53 6.89
CA GLU A 239 9.53 6.55 7.67
C GLU A 239 8.50 7.22 8.60
N ASN A 240 8.86 8.34 9.22
CA ASN A 240 7.98 9.12 10.11
C ASN A 240 6.91 9.93 9.37
N ASN A 241 6.93 9.94 8.03
CA ASN A 241 6.03 10.69 7.18
C ASN A 241 5.95 12.19 7.50
N ASN A 242 7.07 12.81 7.85
CA ASN A 242 7.13 14.23 8.20
C ASN A 242 8.08 15.05 7.33
N ALA A 243 8.79 14.41 6.39
CA ALA A 243 9.66 15.09 5.44
C ALA A 243 9.79 14.32 4.11
N TRP A 244 9.97 15.07 3.03
CA TRP A 244 10.42 14.55 1.74
C TRP A 244 11.92 14.23 1.77
N VAL A 245 12.28 13.08 1.24
CA VAL A 245 13.64 12.61 1.03
C VAL A 245 13.92 12.57 -0.46
N PHE A 246 14.98 13.24 -0.88
CA PHE A 246 15.49 13.26 -2.25
C PHE A 246 16.78 12.42 -2.31
N PRO A 247 16.72 11.15 -2.74
CA PRO A 247 17.87 10.25 -2.72
C PRO A 247 19.09 10.77 -3.47
N ASP A 248 18.87 11.46 -4.60
CA ASP A 248 19.90 12.17 -5.34
C ASP A 248 19.56 13.67 -5.40
N ASN A 249 20.26 14.48 -4.61
CA ASN A 249 20.04 15.93 -4.56
C ASN A 249 20.61 16.68 -5.78
N THR A 250 21.26 15.98 -6.72
CA THR A 250 21.79 16.55 -7.97
C THR A 250 20.83 16.38 -9.15
N THR A 251 19.75 15.60 -8.97
CA THR A 251 18.73 15.33 -9.99
C THR A 251 17.39 15.95 -9.60
N THR A 252 16.65 16.50 -10.57
CA THR A 252 15.30 17.02 -10.31
C THR A 252 14.31 15.90 -9.99
N ALA A 253 13.30 16.19 -9.18
CA ALA A 253 12.26 15.25 -8.81
C ALA A 253 10.90 15.69 -9.35
N VAL A 254 10.00 14.72 -9.50
CA VAL A 254 8.59 14.92 -9.80
C VAL A 254 7.75 14.02 -8.91
N THR A 255 6.60 14.50 -8.48
CA THR A 255 5.61 13.68 -7.79
C THR A 255 4.22 13.98 -8.33
N LEU A 256 3.43 12.92 -8.50
CA LEU A 256 1.99 12.97 -8.66
C LEU A 256 1.38 12.64 -7.30
N GLU A 257 0.65 13.58 -6.71
CA GLU A 257 0.03 13.42 -5.39
C GLU A 257 -1.47 13.30 -5.52
N MET A 258 -2.04 12.31 -4.83
CA MET A 258 -3.47 12.08 -4.69
C MET A 258 -3.76 11.92 -3.21
N ASP A 259 -4.46 12.88 -2.63
CA ASP A 259 -4.71 12.93 -1.19
C ASP A 259 -6.00 13.66 -0.86
N HIS A 260 -6.47 13.45 0.37
CA HIS A 260 -7.43 14.34 1.00
C HIS A 260 -6.63 15.39 1.77
N SER A 261 -6.35 16.51 1.10
CA SER A 261 -5.52 17.56 1.67
C SER A 261 -6.20 18.16 2.88
N THR A 262 -5.64 17.95 4.08
CA THR A 262 -6.20 18.51 5.32
C THR A 262 -6.25 20.04 5.30
N GLY A 263 -5.35 20.69 4.54
CA GLY A 263 -5.36 22.15 4.36
C GLY A 263 -6.46 22.67 3.43
N LEU A 264 -6.99 21.83 2.53
CA LEU A 264 -8.06 22.21 1.60
C LEU A 264 -9.42 21.57 1.96
N ASN A 265 -9.42 20.61 2.89
CA ASN A 265 -10.56 19.80 3.30
C ASN A 265 -11.31 19.13 2.13
N GLN A 266 -10.57 18.68 1.11
CA GLN A 266 -11.11 18.02 -0.07
C GLN A 266 -10.07 17.12 -0.73
N ALA A 267 -10.53 16.23 -1.62
CA ALA A 267 -9.65 15.45 -2.48
C ALA A 267 -8.95 16.36 -3.51
N ARG A 268 -7.72 16.01 -3.92
CA ARG A 268 -7.02 16.69 -5.01
C ARG A 268 -6.16 15.74 -5.83
N PHE A 269 -5.81 16.20 -7.03
CA PHE A 269 -4.72 15.65 -7.84
C PHE A 269 -3.72 16.77 -8.10
N ASP A 270 -2.49 16.60 -7.62
CA ASP A 270 -1.41 17.57 -7.81
C ASP A 270 -0.23 16.98 -8.57
N VAL A 271 0.42 17.84 -9.36
CA VAL A 271 1.74 17.58 -9.95
C VAL A 271 2.71 18.59 -9.39
N TRP A 272 3.73 18.11 -8.70
CA TRP A 272 4.82 18.92 -8.18
C TRP A 272 6.13 18.54 -8.86
N THR A 273 6.96 19.54 -9.14
CA THR A 273 8.32 19.30 -9.60
C THR A 273 9.30 20.16 -8.82
N THR A 274 10.52 19.66 -8.66
CA THR A 274 11.64 20.52 -8.31
C THR A 274 12.14 21.22 -9.58
N THR A 275 13.07 22.15 -9.44
CA THR A 275 13.67 22.86 -10.58
C THR A 275 15.15 22.56 -10.68
N THR A 276 15.74 22.88 -11.83
CA THR A 276 17.20 22.80 -11.99
C THR A 276 17.95 23.71 -11.01
N GLN A 277 17.32 24.82 -10.60
CA GLN A 277 17.85 25.78 -9.61
C GLN A 277 17.66 25.31 -8.17
N SER A 278 16.53 24.67 -7.85
CA SER A 278 16.22 24.13 -6.53
C SER A 278 15.71 22.71 -6.65
N LYS A 279 16.59 21.74 -6.39
CA LYS A 279 16.36 20.30 -6.65
C LYS A 279 15.68 19.56 -5.50
N THR A 280 15.45 20.24 -4.38
CA THR A 280 14.83 19.69 -3.15
C THR A 280 13.67 20.53 -2.62
N ALA A 281 13.25 21.57 -3.37
CA ALA A 281 12.06 22.34 -3.06
C ALA A 281 10.98 22.11 -4.12
N TRP A 282 9.78 21.77 -3.67
CA TRP A 282 8.65 21.53 -4.54
C TRP A 282 8.04 22.83 -5.07
N ALA A 283 7.65 22.82 -6.33
CA ALA A 283 6.83 23.85 -6.95
C ALA A 283 5.59 23.20 -7.59
N LEU A 284 4.41 23.73 -7.25
CA LEU A 284 3.15 23.25 -7.82
C LEU A 284 3.11 23.58 -9.32
N ARG A 285 2.76 22.59 -10.13
CA ARG A 285 2.65 22.75 -11.59
C ARG A 285 1.22 22.65 -12.06
N LEU A 286 0.49 21.66 -11.58
CA LEU A 286 -0.91 21.42 -11.89
C LEU A 286 -1.61 21.00 -10.60
N ARG A 287 -2.82 21.53 -10.38
CA ARG A 287 -3.74 21.08 -9.34
C ARG A 287 -5.12 20.89 -9.94
N ILE A 288 -5.83 19.86 -9.50
CA ILE A 288 -7.26 19.68 -9.74
C ILE A 288 -7.93 19.52 -8.37
N LEU A 289 -8.84 20.44 -8.05
CA LEU A 289 -9.65 20.36 -6.85
C LEU A 289 -10.80 19.38 -7.05
N GLY A 290 -10.97 18.43 -6.11
CA GLY A 290 -11.96 17.36 -6.22
C GLY A 290 -13.40 17.86 -6.18
N ASP A 291 -13.70 18.86 -5.34
CA ASP A 291 -15.09 19.30 -5.13
C ASP A 291 -15.57 20.25 -6.23
N SER A 292 -14.75 21.25 -6.57
CA SER A 292 -15.10 22.24 -7.59
C SER A 292 -14.77 21.77 -9.02
N GLY A 293 -13.85 20.81 -9.17
CA GLY A 293 -13.27 20.45 -10.46
C GLY A 293 -12.40 21.56 -11.08
N ASN A 294 -12.05 22.59 -10.32
CA ASN A 294 -11.23 23.69 -10.80
C ASN A 294 -9.79 23.23 -11.03
N VAL A 295 -9.22 23.64 -12.17
CA VAL A 295 -7.86 23.30 -12.58
C VAL A 295 -6.96 24.52 -12.41
N GLY A 296 -5.92 24.39 -11.59
CA GLY A 296 -4.88 25.40 -11.41
C GLY A 296 -3.59 25.00 -12.14
N ILE A 297 -3.00 25.91 -12.91
CA ILE A 297 -1.65 25.76 -13.46
C ILE A 297 -0.75 26.77 -12.74
N GLY A 298 0.11 26.27 -11.84
CA GLY A 298 0.91 27.11 -10.94
C GLY A 298 0.08 27.90 -9.92
N VAL A 299 -1.16 27.47 -9.65
CA VAL A 299 -2.12 28.09 -8.72
C VAL A 299 -2.55 27.07 -7.67
N GLU A 300 -2.37 27.40 -6.39
CA GLU A 300 -2.72 26.49 -5.29
C GLU A 300 -4.22 26.43 -5.00
N GLN A 301 -4.95 27.52 -5.18
CA GLN A 301 -6.39 27.57 -4.89
C GLN A 301 -7.13 28.18 -6.07
N PRO A 302 -7.30 27.44 -7.18
CA PRO A 302 -7.97 27.95 -8.36
C PRO A 302 -9.43 28.31 -8.03
N SER A 303 -9.77 29.58 -8.21
CA SER A 303 -11.10 30.14 -8.03
C SER A 303 -12.00 29.94 -9.25
N GLU A 304 -11.38 29.76 -10.41
CA GLU A 304 -12.04 29.53 -11.69
C GLU A 304 -11.81 28.11 -12.22
N LYS A 305 -12.65 27.69 -13.18
CA LYS A 305 -12.54 26.36 -13.79
C LYS A 305 -11.15 26.06 -14.38
N LEU A 306 -10.51 27.08 -14.93
CA LEU A 306 -9.11 27.06 -15.33
C LEU A 306 -8.47 28.37 -14.88
N GLU A 307 -7.53 28.29 -13.95
CA GLU A 307 -6.74 29.44 -13.50
C GLU A 307 -5.26 29.17 -13.77
N VAL A 308 -4.59 30.10 -14.44
CA VAL A 308 -3.18 29.97 -14.82
C VAL A 308 -2.40 31.14 -14.24
N ASN A 309 -1.41 30.84 -13.40
CA ASN A 309 -0.44 31.83 -12.95
C ASN A 309 0.68 31.93 -13.99
N GLY A 310 0.45 32.74 -15.03
CA GLY A 310 1.41 32.98 -16.10
C GLY A 310 0.73 33.17 -17.46
N ASN A 311 1.54 33.12 -18.51
CA ASN A 311 1.07 33.29 -19.89
C ASN A 311 0.49 31.99 -20.43
N ILE A 312 -0.62 32.09 -21.18
CA ILE A 312 -1.22 30.98 -21.92
C ILE A 312 -0.96 31.19 -23.41
N LYS A 313 -0.32 30.23 -24.07
CA LYS A 313 -0.23 30.18 -25.54
C LYS A 313 -1.23 29.17 -26.08
N ILE A 314 -2.06 29.59 -27.03
CA ILE A 314 -3.10 28.76 -27.64
C ILE A 314 -2.92 28.77 -29.15
N ASN A 315 -2.72 27.60 -29.75
CA ASN A 315 -2.73 27.44 -31.21
C ASN A 315 -4.17 27.16 -31.65
N GLY A 316 -5.00 28.21 -31.75
CA GLY A 316 -6.43 28.11 -32.03
C GLY A 316 -7.22 29.27 -31.41
N GLY A 317 -8.55 29.17 -31.37
CA GLY A 317 -9.41 30.11 -30.68
C GLY A 317 -9.75 29.68 -29.25
N ILE A 318 -9.98 30.64 -28.36
CA ILE A 318 -10.70 30.42 -27.11
C ILE A 318 -12.18 30.56 -27.43
N LYS A 319 -12.98 29.51 -27.22
CA LYS A 319 -14.43 29.65 -27.24
C LYS A 319 -14.87 30.28 -25.92
N THR A 320 -15.05 31.59 -25.91
CA THR A 320 -15.69 32.32 -24.82
C THR A 320 -17.13 32.62 -25.18
N ASN A 321 -17.97 32.89 -24.18
CA ASN A 321 -19.38 33.22 -24.38
C ASN A 321 -19.65 34.70 -24.74
N PHE A 322 -18.66 35.52 -25.10
CA PHE A 322 -18.86 36.98 -25.26
C PHE A 322 -18.08 37.61 -26.43
N ILE A 323 -18.73 37.72 -27.60
CA ILE A 323 -19.26 38.97 -28.21
C ILE A 323 -20.51 38.52 -28.96
N THR A 324 -21.70 38.96 -28.52
CA THR A 324 -22.97 38.62 -29.17
C THR A 324 -23.67 39.90 -29.59
N GLN A 325 -24.14 39.96 -30.84
CA GLN A 325 -25.09 40.97 -31.30
C GLN A 325 -26.51 40.41 -31.21
N GLU A 326 -27.49 41.27 -30.91
CA GLU A 326 -28.91 40.95 -31.06
C GLU A 326 -29.29 40.84 -32.55
N ASP A 327 -30.46 40.25 -32.84
CA ASP A 327 -31.05 40.32 -34.19
C ASP A 327 -31.49 41.76 -34.52
N TRP A 328 -31.50 42.11 -35.80
CA TRP A 328 -32.02 43.40 -36.26
C TRP A 328 -33.51 43.55 -35.96
N ILE A 329 -33.87 44.57 -35.20
CA ILE A 329 -35.25 44.93 -34.88
C ILE A 329 -35.74 45.97 -35.89
N ALA A 330 -36.85 45.71 -36.55
CA ALA A 330 -37.51 46.68 -37.43
C ALA A 330 -38.30 47.71 -36.59
N PRO A 331 -38.01 49.01 -36.67
CA PRO A 331 -38.78 50.03 -35.97
C PRO A 331 -40.15 50.27 -36.64
N THR A 332 -41.13 50.68 -35.85
CA THR A 332 -42.36 51.30 -36.40
C THR A 332 -42.04 52.72 -36.84
N LEU A 333 -42.01 52.96 -38.15
CA LEU A 333 -41.81 54.30 -38.70
C LEU A 333 -43.05 55.16 -38.46
N LEU A 334 -42.83 56.42 -38.08
CA LEU A 334 -43.85 57.40 -37.71
C LEU A 334 -43.88 58.57 -38.71
N ASN A 335 -44.87 59.46 -38.60
CA ASN A 335 -44.87 60.77 -39.27
C ASN A 335 -44.65 60.73 -40.80
N GLY A 336 -45.17 59.69 -41.46
CA GLY A 336 -45.09 59.50 -42.91
C GLY A 336 -43.77 58.93 -43.42
N TRP A 337 -42.81 58.61 -42.54
CA TRP A 337 -41.57 57.94 -42.91
C TRP A 337 -41.86 56.52 -43.41
N VAL A 338 -41.28 56.18 -44.57
CA VAL A 338 -41.38 54.85 -45.17
C VAL A 338 -40.01 54.38 -45.64
N TYR A 339 -39.83 53.07 -45.80
CA TYR A 339 -38.62 52.51 -46.41
C TYR A 339 -38.45 53.01 -47.85
N TYR A 340 -37.22 53.25 -48.27
CA TYR A 340 -36.94 53.80 -49.60
C TYR A 340 -37.31 52.83 -50.74
N GLY A 341 -36.93 51.56 -50.60
CA GLY A 341 -37.16 50.51 -51.60
C GLY A 341 -36.22 49.30 -51.45
N HIS A 342 -36.32 48.32 -52.35
CA HIS A 342 -35.77 46.96 -52.18
C HIS A 342 -34.26 46.79 -52.34
N VAL A 343 -33.53 47.77 -52.87
CA VAL A 343 -32.07 47.66 -53.09
C VAL A 343 -31.26 48.12 -51.86
N TRP A 344 -31.90 48.81 -50.92
CA TRP A 344 -31.26 49.37 -49.71
C TRP A 344 -31.72 48.64 -48.45
N ASN A 345 -30.93 48.74 -47.38
CA ASN A 345 -31.33 48.22 -46.08
C ASN A 345 -32.67 48.82 -45.65
N THR A 346 -33.60 47.99 -45.16
CA THR A 346 -34.74 48.48 -44.37
C THR A 346 -34.24 49.09 -43.07
N ALA A 347 -35.00 50.05 -42.51
CA ALA A 347 -34.64 50.61 -41.22
C ALA A 347 -34.58 49.50 -40.16
N GLY A 348 -33.54 49.53 -39.35
CA GLY A 348 -33.35 48.56 -38.29
C GLY A 348 -32.45 49.10 -37.21
N TYR A 349 -32.58 48.54 -36.01
CA TYR A 349 -31.63 48.74 -34.92
C TYR A 349 -31.35 47.44 -34.19
N PHE A 350 -30.16 47.29 -33.62
CA PHE A 350 -29.84 46.26 -32.63
C PHE A 350 -28.86 46.84 -31.62
N LYS A 351 -28.64 46.14 -30.49
CA LYS A 351 -27.60 46.51 -29.53
C LYS A 351 -26.61 45.36 -29.35
N ASP A 352 -25.32 45.68 -29.28
CA ASP A 352 -24.28 44.70 -29.01
C ASP A 352 -24.01 44.51 -27.51
N SER A 353 -23.17 43.54 -27.16
CA SER A 353 -22.77 43.26 -25.78
C SER A 353 -22.02 44.42 -25.10
N PHE A 354 -21.57 45.45 -25.83
CA PHE A 354 -20.98 46.67 -25.27
C PHE A 354 -22.02 47.77 -24.99
N GLY A 355 -23.30 47.49 -25.24
CA GLY A 355 -24.38 48.46 -25.11
C GLY A 355 -24.37 49.51 -26.22
N ILE A 356 -23.68 49.25 -27.33
CA ILE A 356 -23.71 50.13 -28.51
C ILE A 356 -24.90 49.74 -29.36
N VAL A 357 -25.76 50.70 -29.62
CA VAL A 357 -26.89 50.57 -30.52
C VAL A 357 -26.40 50.92 -31.92
N HIS A 358 -26.70 50.05 -32.87
CA HIS A 358 -26.38 50.21 -34.28
C HIS A 358 -27.66 50.41 -35.06
N LEU A 359 -27.70 51.43 -35.90
CA LEU A 359 -28.80 51.71 -36.82
C LEU A 359 -28.39 51.37 -38.25
N LYS A 360 -29.38 51.02 -39.06
CA LYS A 360 -29.23 50.84 -40.51
C LYS A 360 -30.48 51.30 -41.24
N GLY A 361 -30.34 51.52 -42.55
CA GLY A 361 -31.43 51.61 -43.50
C GLY A 361 -31.61 52.95 -44.19
N LEU A 362 -32.29 52.93 -45.33
CA LEU A 362 -32.62 54.12 -46.12
C LEU A 362 -34.15 54.37 -46.09
N ILE A 363 -34.54 55.58 -45.72
CA ILE A 363 -35.95 55.98 -45.53
C ILE A 363 -36.29 57.26 -46.30
N LYS A 364 -37.58 57.54 -46.54
CA LYS A 364 -38.08 58.69 -47.30
C LYS A 364 -39.45 59.20 -46.86
N ASN A 365 -39.85 60.31 -47.47
CA ASN A 365 -41.19 60.93 -47.50
C ASN A 365 -41.72 61.48 -46.18
N GLY A 366 -41.08 61.21 -45.04
CA GLY A 366 -41.56 61.69 -43.75
C GLY A 366 -41.38 63.19 -43.55
N SER A 367 -41.94 63.68 -42.45
CA SER A 367 -41.87 65.09 -42.07
C SER A 367 -40.57 65.41 -41.32
N THR A 368 -39.81 66.40 -41.80
CA THR A 368 -38.63 66.94 -41.10
C THR A 368 -39.04 67.56 -39.76
N GLY A 369 -38.19 67.43 -38.74
CA GLY A 369 -38.43 67.93 -37.39
C GLY A 369 -39.42 67.08 -36.57
N GLN A 370 -39.90 65.96 -37.11
CA GLN A 370 -40.77 65.00 -36.42
C GLN A 370 -40.08 63.64 -36.26
N PRO A 371 -40.41 62.84 -35.23
CA PRO A 371 -39.83 61.51 -35.03
C PRO A 371 -39.95 60.60 -36.25
N ILE A 372 -38.82 60.01 -36.66
CA ILE A 372 -38.75 58.91 -37.61
C ILE A 372 -39.29 57.63 -36.96
N PHE A 373 -38.83 57.33 -35.75
CA PHE A 373 -39.33 56.28 -34.87
C PHE A 373 -38.88 56.58 -33.42
N THR A 374 -39.34 55.76 -32.47
CA THR A 374 -38.92 55.85 -31.07
C THR A 374 -38.26 54.54 -30.64
N LEU A 375 -37.03 54.63 -30.14
CA LEU A 375 -36.30 53.51 -29.54
C LEU A 375 -36.94 53.11 -28.20
N PRO A 376 -37.06 51.81 -27.91
CA PRO A 376 -37.54 51.33 -26.62
C PRO A 376 -36.54 51.66 -25.49
N ALA A 377 -37.01 51.63 -24.25
CA ALA A 377 -36.15 51.76 -23.08
C ALA A 377 -35.03 50.69 -23.13
N GLY A 378 -33.80 51.09 -22.79
CA GLY A 378 -32.61 50.24 -22.93
C GLY A 378 -31.88 50.34 -24.28
N TYR A 379 -32.43 51.05 -25.27
CA TYR A 379 -31.77 51.36 -26.55
C TYR A 379 -31.56 52.87 -26.76
N ARG A 380 -31.81 53.70 -25.73
CA ARG A 380 -31.78 55.16 -25.82
C ARG A 380 -30.46 55.70 -25.30
N PRO A 381 -29.92 56.80 -25.87
CA PRO A 381 -28.73 57.44 -25.33
C PRO A 381 -29.06 58.18 -24.02
N ALA A 382 -28.03 58.51 -23.23
CA ALA A 382 -28.19 59.24 -21.97
C ALA A 382 -28.59 60.71 -22.19
N GLN A 383 -28.07 61.30 -23.25
CA GLN A 383 -28.31 62.66 -23.67
C GLN A 383 -28.55 62.66 -25.18
N GLN A 384 -29.03 63.76 -25.72
CA GLN A 384 -29.26 63.88 -27.15
C GLN A 384 -27.93 63.80 -27.91
N GLU A 385 -27.87 62.90 -28.89
CA GLU A 385 -26.73 62.78 -29.79
C GLU A 385 -27.08 63.26 -31.20
N LEU A 386 -26.14 63.97 -31.82
CA LEU A 386 -26.27 64.53 -33.16
C LEU A 386 -25.40 63.71 -34.11
N HIS A 387 -26.00 63.18 -35.15
CA HIS A 387 -25.35 62.34 -36.15
C HIS A 387 -25.49 62.98 -37.53
N ALA A 388 -24.36 63.10 -38.25
CA ALA A 388 -24.40 63.48 -39.65
C ALA A 388 -24.91 62.29 -40.47
N ALA A 389 -25.82 62.55 -41.38
CA ALA A 389 -26.41 61.53 -42.24
C ALA A 389 -26.37 61.98 -43.70
N CYS A 390 -26.15 61.04 -44.62
CA CYS A 390 -26.29 61.35 -46.04
C CYS A 390 -27.78 61.47 -46.38
N THR A 391 -28.13 62.52 -47.12
CA THR A 391 -29.51 62.80 -47.56
C THR A 391 -29.53 63.23 -49.02
N ASN A 392 -30.71 63.23 -49.65
CA ASN A 392 -30.84 63.60 -51.06
C ASN A 392 -30.41 65.06 -51.36
N SER A 393 -29.68 65.38 -52.43
CA SER A 393 -29.08 64.51 -53.45
C SER A 393 -27.59 64.27 -53.16
N ASN A 394 -27.28 63.52 -52.10
CA ASN A 394 -25.93 63.29 -51.55
C ASN A 394 -25.34 64.49 -50.80
N THR A 395 -26.16 65.17 -50.02
CA THR A 395 -25.74 66.26 -49.11
C THR A 395 -25.75 65.77 -47.66
N ILE A 396 -25.27 66.61 -46.74
CA ILE A 396 -25.25 66.32 -45.31
C ILE A 396 -26.59 66.77 -44.69
N GLY A 397 -27.27 65.83 -44.05
CA GLY A 397 -28.38 66.06 -43.12
C GLY A 397 -27.96 65.78 -41.68
N ARG A 398 -28.87 66.05 -40.74
CA ARG A 398 -28.67 65.87 -39.30
C ARG A 398 -29.78 65.00 -38.72
N ILE A 399 -29.37 63.94 -38.01
CA ILE A 399 -30.24 63.10 -37.21
C ILE A 399 -29.93 63.31 -35.74
N ASP A 400 -30.96 63.59 -34.96
CA ASP A 400 -30.89 63.71 -33.52
C ASP A 400 -31.51 62.47 -32.88
N ILE A 401 -30.76 61.83 -31.99
CA ILE A 401 -31.24 60.72 -31.18
C ILE A 401 -31.37 61.25 -29.76
N ARG A 402 -32.61 61.52 -29.35
CA ARG A 402 -32.92 62.15 -28.05
C ARG A 402 -32.90 61.13 -26.93
N ALA A 403 -32.70 61.59 -25.69
CA ALA A 403 -32.68 60.73 -24.50
C ALA A 403 -34.03 60.02 -24.23
N ASN A 404 -35.14 60.58 -24.73
CA ASN A 404 -36.46 59.94 -24.69
C ASN A 404 -36.62 58.80 -25.73
N GLY A 405 -35.62 58.60 -26.61
CA GLY A 405 -35.58 57.57 -27.64
C GLY A 405 -36.07 58.04 -29.01
N GLU A 406 -36.53 59.28 -29.17
CA GLU A 406 -36.93 59.80 -30.47
C GLU A 406 -35.70 59.92 -31.39
N VAL A 407 -35.80 59.30 -32.56
CA VAL A 407 -34.84 59.45 -33.66
C VAL A 407 -35.46 60.41 -34.67
N ILE A 408 -34.89 61.60 -34.85
CA ILE A 408 -35.52 62.71 -35.61
C ILE A 408 -34.55 63.19 -36.69
N MET A 409 -35.06 63.42 -37.90
CA MET A 409 -34.31 64.20 -38.90
C MET A 409 -34.57 65.70 -38.66
N GLU A 410 -33.58 66.43 -38.16
CA GLU A 410 -33.70 67.87 -37.88
C GLU A 410 -33.40 68.71 -39.13
N SER A 411 -32.52 68.25 -40.01
CA SER A 411 -32.22 68.93 -41.27
C SER A 411 -31.80 67.95 -42.37
N GLY A 412 -32.00 68.34 -43.63
CA GLY A 412 -31.73 67.52 -44.81
C GLY A 412 -32.92 67.43 -45.76
N SER A 413 -32.83 66.56 -46.77
CA SER A 413 -33.91 66.30 -47.72
C SER A 413 -34.70 65.05 -47.31
N ASN A 414 -36.02 65.18 -47.20
CA ASN A 414 -36.88 64.02 -46.94
C ASN A 414 -37.13 63.14 -48.17
N ALA A 415 -36.53 63.45 -49.34
CA ALA A 415 -36.58 62.54 -50.50
C ALA A 415 -35.83 61.23 -50.20
N TRP A 416 -34.73 61.30 -49.44
CA TRP A 416 -34.20 60.17 -48.67
C TRP A 416 -33.18 60.61 -47.63
N ILE A 417 -33.04 59.83 -46.56
CA ILE A 417 -31.96 59.95 -45.57
C ILE A 417 -31.49 58.57 -45.12
N SER A 418 -30.18 58.40 -44.94
CA SER A 418 -29.55 57.15 -44.51
C SER A 418 -29.37 57.10 -42.99
N LEU A 419 -29.70 55.94 -42.41
CA LEU A 419 -29.41 55.55 -41.04
C LEU A 419 -28.18 54.62 -40.96
N ASP A 420 -27.63 54.19 -42.10
CA ASP A 420 -26.51 53.25 -42.14
C ASP A 420 -25.27 53.85 -41.46
N GLY A 421 -24.70 53.10 -40.51
CA GLY A 421 -23.47 53.47 -39.80
C GLY A 421 -23.69 54.39 -38.61
N ILE A 422 -24.94 54.76 -38.28
CA ILE A 422 -25.24 55.49 -37.05
C ILE A 422 -25.11 54.54 -35.87
N THR A 423 -24.24 54.87 -34.93
CA THR A 423 -24.01 54.08 -33.72
C THR A 423 -23.90 54.99 -32.51
N PHE A 424 -24.43 54.56 -31.37
CA PHE A 424 -24.37 55.32 -30.13
C PHE A 424 -24.48 54.42 -28.90
N ARG A 425 -24.05 54.91 -27.73
CA ARG A 425 -24.12 54.13 -26.49
C ARG A 425 -25.49 54.28 -25.83
N ALA A 426 -26.20 53.18 -25.62
CA ALA A 426 -27.43 53.19 -24.84
C ALA A 426 -27.13 53.37 -23.34
N VAL A 427 -28.06 54.00 -22.62
CA VAL A 427 -28.03 54.00 -21.15
C VAL A 427 -28.19 52.55 -20.67
N PRO A 428 -27.28 52.06 -19.80
CA PRO A 428 -27.46 50.77 -19.17
C PRO A 428 -28.81 50.74 -18.46
N VAL A 429 -29.63 49.72 -18.73
CA VAL A 429 -30.76 49.43 -17.84
C VAL A 429 -30.12 48.99 -16.53
N ARG A 430 -30.13 49.85 -15.51
CA ARG A 430 -29.63 49.48 -14.19
C ARG A 430 -30.54 48.39 -13.65
N PHE A 431 -30.14 47.13 -13.84
CA PHE A 431 -30.55 46.07 -12.93
C PHE A 431 -29.93 46.43 -11.59
N VAL A 432 -30.74 46.92 -10.66
CA VAL A 432 -30.35 46.95 -9.25
C VAL A 432 -30.27 45.48 -8.84
N PRO A 433 -29.10 44.92 -8.52
CA PRO A 433 -29.05 43.60 -7.93
C PRO A 433 -29.79 43.70 -6.61
N ILE A 434 -30.85 42.91 -6.43
CA ILE A 434 -31.35 42.63 -5.09
C ILE A 434 -30.23 41.82 -4.45
N PHE A 435 -29.40 42.48 -3.65
CA PHE A 435 -28.54 41.77 -2.71
C PHE A 435 -29.49 41.10 -1.72
N ASP A 436 -29.67 39.78 -1.84
CA ASP A 436 -30.21 39.00 -0.73
C ASP A 436 -29.28 39.23 0.47
N PRO A 437 -29.81 39.64 1.64
CA PRO A 437 -28.98 39.77 2.83
C PRO A 437 -28.40 38.40 3.22
N PRO A 438 -27.16 38.36 3.74
CA PRO A 438 -26.50 37.11 4.10
C PRO A 438 -27.32 36.34 5.16
N PHE A 439 -27.59 35.07 4.86
CA PHE A 439 -28.13 34.11 5.83
C PHE A 439 -27.16 33.99 7.01
N ILE A 440 -27.53 34.54 8.16
CA ILE A 440 -26.86 34.29 9.44
C ILE A 440 -27.43 32.98 9.99
N HIS A 441 -26.62 31.91 9.99
CA HIS A 441 -26.93 30.72 10.78
C HIS A 441 -26.75 31.04 12.28
N PRO A 442 -27.70 30.65 13.16
CA PRO A 442 -27.47 30.74 14.60
C PRO A 442 -26.42 29.70 15.03
N PRO A 443 -25.63 30.01 16.08
CA PRO A 443 -24.66 29.06 16.63
C PRO A 443 -25.38 27.84 17.22
N ILE A 444 -24.89 26.66 16.85
CA ILE A 444 -25.32 25.38 17.42
C ILE A 444 -24.59 25.24 18.77
N ASN A 445 -25.35 25.12 19.86
CA ASN A 445 -24.84 24.66 21.16
C ASN A 445 -24.72 23.14 21.19
#